data_AF-W4QEB3-F1
#
_entry.id   AF-W4QEB3-F1
#
_cell.length_a   1.000
_cell.length_b   1.000
_cell.length_c   1.000
_cell.angle_alpha   90.00
_cell.angle_beta   90.00
_cell.angle_gamma   90.00
#
_symmetry.space_group_name_H-M   'P 1'
#
loop_
_entity.id
_entity.type
_entity.pdbx_description
1 polymer ?
#
loop_
_entity_poly.entity_id
_entity_poly.type
_entity_poly.pdbx_seq_one_letter_code
_entity_poly.pdbx_strand_id
1 'polypeptide(L)'
;MNEEASQDDWKLDEWTIKSFKEKDWNLLKTYVERYLQLPLDEREQLTNKVSNILIEKIGIDTSGKTALELERMLFTLYLHLKEEWEFE
;
A
#
# COMPACT_ATOMS: atom_id res chain seq x y z
N MET A 1 -26.58 -1.51 -19.61
CA MET A 1 -25.39 -0.68 -19.83
C MET A 1 -24.53 -0.81 -18.60
N ASN A 2 -23.29 -1.23 -18.80
CA ASN A 2 -22.37 -1.68 -17.76
C ASN A 2 -21.97 -0.51 -16.84
N GLU A 3 -22.21 -0.67 -15.54
CA GLU A 3 -21.52 0.05 -14.48
C GLU A 3 -20.99 -0.98 -13.49
N GLU A 4 -20.13 -1.87 -13.98
CA GLU A 4 -19.15 -2.53 -13.11
C GLU A 4 -18.10 -1.47 -12.83
N ALA A 5 -18.37 -0.63 -11.82
CA ALA A 5 -17.40 0.29 -11.27
C ALA A 5 -16.15 -0.53 -10.97
N SER A 6 -15.10 -0.26 -11.74
CA SER A 6 -13.83 -0.97 -11.73
C SER A 6 -13.35 -1.06 -10.28
N GLN A 7 -13.52 -2.24 -9.68
CA GLN A 7 -12.67 -2.64 -8.58
C GLN A 7 -11.27 -2.55 -9.18
N ASP A 8 -10.50 -1.53 -8.79
CA ASP A 8 -9.05 -1.51 -8.90
C ASP A 8 -8.54 -2.62 -7.95
N ASP A 9 -8.92 -3.86 -8.27
CA ASP A 9 -8.52 -5.10 -7.66
C ASP A 9 -7.15 -5.38 -8.26
N TRP A 10 -6.19 -4.52 -7.89
CA TRP A 10 -4.80 -4.75 -8.22
C TRP A 10 -4.41 -6.02 -7.47
N LYS A 11 -4.47 -7.14 -8.19
CA LYS A 11 -4.12 -8.44 -7.65
C LYS A 11 -2.62 -8.46 -7.41
N LEU A 12 -2.24 -8.49 -6.15
CA LEU A 12 -0.87 -8.77 -5.76
C LEU A 12 -0.55 -10.23 -6.08
N ASP A 13 0.32 -10.45 -7.05
CA ASP A 13 0.88 -11.78 -7.27
C ASP A 13 1.68 -12.25 -6.05
N GLU A 14 1.60 -13.54 -5.75
CA GLU A 14 2.27 -14.16 -4.60
C GLU A 14 3.80 -13.93 -4.64
N TRP A 15 4.38 -13.83 -5.84
CA TRP A 15 5.79 -13.50 -6.05
C TRP A 15 6.14 -12.08 -5.61
N THR A 16 5.24 -11.14 -5.83
CA THR A 16 5.36 -9.75 -5.38
C THR A 16 5.36 -9.69 -3.85
N ILE A 17 4.46 -10.44 -3.21
CA ILE A 17 4.38 -10.51 -1.75
C ILE A 17 5.67 -11.10 -1.16
N LYS A 18 6.18 -12.19 -1.73
CA LYS A 18 7.46 -12.82 -1.35
C LYS A 18 8.71 -11.96 -1.61
N SER A 19 8.60 -10.93 -2.45
CA SER A 19 9.70 -9.99 -2.72
C SER A 19 9.89 -8.97 -1.58
N PHE A 20 8.86 -8.75 -0.76
CA PHE A 20 8.94 -7.86 0.39
C PHE A 20 9.76 -8.48 1.51
N LYS A 21 10.62 -7.66 2.09
CA LYS A 21 11.47 -8.03 3.23
C LYS A 21 10.87 -7.50 4.52
N GLU A 22 11.35 -8.01 5.65
CA GLU A 22 10.97 -7.56 6.99
C GLU A 22 11.02 -6.03 7.14
N LYS A 23 12.01 -5.36 6.52
CA LYS A 23 12.13 -3.89 6.53
C LYS A 23 10.97 -3.20 5.82
N ASP A 24 10.52 -3.74 4.69
CA ASP A 24 9.40 -3.18 3.93
C ASP A 24 8.08 -3.40 4.66
N TRP A 25 7.92 -4.60 5.26
CA TRP A 25 6.78 -4.91 6.12
C TRP A 25 6.73 -3.98 7.34
N ASN A 26 7.84 -3.81 8.04
CA ASN A 26 7.92 -2.89 9.18
C ASN A 26 7.60 -1.44 8.78
N LEU A 27 8.04 -1.00 7.60
CA LEU A 27 7.71 0.33 7.08
C LEU A 27 6.20 0.47 6.86
N LEU A 28 5.58 -0.50 6.18
CA LEU A 28 4.14 -0.49 5.90
C LEU A 28 3.30 -0.59 7.17
N LYS A 29 3.66 -1.50 8.06
CA LYS A 29 3.01 -1.66 9.37
C LYS A 29 3.09 -0.37 10.18
N THR A 30 4.27 0.22 10.30
CA THR A 30 4.47 1.49 11.02
C THR A 30 3.66 2.62 10.40
N TYR A 31 3.59 2.68 9.05
CA TYR A 31 2.74 3.62 8.35
C TYR A 31 1.27 3.45 8.74
N VAL A 32 0.71 2.24 8.64
CA VAL A 32 -0.70 1.96 8.97
C VAL A 32 -1.02 2.26 10.44
N GLU A 33 -0.15 1.87 11.37
CA GLU A 33 -0.33 2.13 12.80
C GLU A 33 -0.31 3.64 13.12
N ARG A 34 0.56 4.40 12.45
CA ARG A 34 0.66 5.87 12.62
C ARG A 34 -0.37 6.63 11.82
N TYR A 35 -0.89 6.06 10.73
CA TYR A 35 -1.83 6.72 9.82
C TYR A 35 -3.04 7.28 10.57
N LEU A 36 -3.60 6.52 11.52
CA LEU A 36 -4.74 6.96 12.35
C LEU A 36 -4.39 8.10 13.31
N GLN A 37 -3.11 8.26 13.68
CA GLN A 37 -2.63 9.24 14.65
C GLN A 37 -2.14 10.55 14.00
N LEU A 38 -1.85 10.55 12.70
CA LEU A 38 -1.33 11.72 11.99
C LEU A 38 -2.44 12.71 11.61
N PRO A 39 -2.15 14.03 11.56
CA PRO A 39 -3.02 15.01 10.92
C PRO A 39 -3.03 14.85 9.40
N LEU A 40 -4.09 15.35 8.74
CA LEU A 40 -4.34 15.14 7.31
C LEU A 40 -3.16 15.52 6.41
N ASP A 41 -2.53 16.67 6.66
CA ASP A 41 -1.40 17.16 5.86
C ASP A 41 -0.18 16.23 5.92
N GLU A 42 0.12 15.71 7.12
CA GLU A 42 1.21 14.75 7.31
C GLU A 42 0.86 13.39 6.71
N ARG A 43 -0.42 12.98 6.73
CA ARG A 43 -0.87 11.73 6.09
C ARG A 43 -0.57 11.77 4.61
N GLU A 44 -1.00 12.80 3.88
CA GLU A 44 -0.77 12.89 2.44
C GLU A 44 0.73 12.84 2.11
N GLN A 45 1.55 13.54 2.88
CA GLN A 45 3.01 13.48 2.69
C GLN A 45 3.60 12.10 2.99
N LEU A 46 3.17 11.43 4.06
CA LEU A 46 3.65 10.09 4.41
C LEU A 46 3.21 9.07 3.36
N THR A 47 1.93 9.12 2.97
CA THR A 47 1.35 8.25 1.96
C THR A 47 2.16 8.30 0.68
N ASN A 48 2.42 9.50 0.14
CA ASN A 48 3.24 9.68 -1.06
C ASN A 48 4.66 9.10 -0.92
N LYS A 49 5.31 9.32 0.23
CA LYS A 49 6.66 8.79 0.47
C LYS A 49 6.68 7.27 0.54
N VAL A 50 5.74 6.69 1.27
CA VAL A 50 5.66 5.24 1.48
C VAL A 50 5.24 4.55 0.19
N SER A 51 4.32 5.13 -0.58
CA SER A 51 3.92 4.59 -1.87
C SER A 51 5.04 4.62 -2.89
N ASN A 52 5.83 5.70 -2.97
CA ASN A 52 6.98 5.76 -3.87
C ASN A 52 8.08 4.75 -3.52
N ILE A 53 8.05 4.18 -2.31
CA ILE A 53 8.97 3.12 -1.91
C ILE A 53 8.37 1.74 -2.19
N LEU A 54 7.14 1.48 -1.71
CA LEU A 54 6.54 0.14 -1.72
C LEU A 54 5.79 -0.17 -3.02
N ILE A 55 5.07 0.81 -3.56
CA ILE A 55 4.23 0.66 -4.76
C ILE A 55 5.09 0.73 -6.03
N GLU A 56 6.08 1.63 -6.09
CA GLU A 56 7.02 1.63 -7.22
C GLU A 56 7.90 0.37 -7.25
N LYS A 57 8.24 -0.18 -6.07
CA LYS A 57 9.05 -1.41 -5.96
C LYS A 57 8.41 -2.61 -6.63
N ILE A 58 7.09 -2.65 -6.69
CA ILE A 58 6.32 -3.72 -7.33
C ILE A 58 5.96 -3.38 -8.79
N GLY A 59 6.55 -2.31 -9.33
CA GLY A 59 6.41 -1.90 -10.73
C GLY A 59 5.16 -1.09 -11.04
N ILE A 60 4.47 -0.56 -10.02
CA ILE A 60 3.30 0.31 -10.23
C ILE A 60 3.73 1.77 -10.13
N ASP A 61 3.46 2.53 -11.19
CA ASP A 61 3.71 3.97 -11.19
C ASP A 61 2.75 4.70 -10.25
N THR A 62 3.32 5.49 -9.35
CA THR A 62 2.59 6.35 -8.41
C THR A 62 2.34 7.75 -8.98
N SER A 63 2.99 8.09 -10.09
CA SER A 63 2.88 9.40 -10.71
C SER A 63 1.44 9.66 -11.20
N GLY A 64 0.87 10.80 -10.80
CA GLY A 64 -0.48 11.19 -11.18
C GLY A 64 -1.61 10.52 -10.38
N LYS A 65 -1.29 9.62 -9.45
CA LYS A 65 -2.27 9.09 -8.49
C LYS A 65 -2.49 10.09 -7.35
N THR A 66 -3.72 10.15 -6.86
CA THR A 66 -4.06 10.95 -5.68
C THR A 66 -3.57 10.27 -4.40
N ALA A 67 -3.37 11.06 -3.34
CA ALA A 67 -3.00 10.51 -2.04
C ALA A 67 -4.00 9.44 -1.56
N LEU A 68 -5.30 9.62 -1.83
CA LEU A 68 -6.33 8.64 -1.50
C LEU A 68 -6.17 7.32 -2.25
N GLU A 69 -5.80 7.36 -3.54
CA GLU A 69 -5.54 6.14 -4.32
C GLU A 69 -4.30 5.40 -3.80
N LEU A 70 -3.22 6.14 -3.56
CA LEU A 70 -1.97 5.59 -3.02
C LEU A 70 -2.19 4.98 -1.63
N GLU A 71 -2.98 5.66 -0.80
CA GLU A 71 -3.39 5.17 0.51
C GLU A 71 -4.13 3.83 0.39
N ARG A 72 -5.16 3.76 -0.47
CA ARG A 72 -5.92 2.53 -0.69
C ARG A 72 -5.01 1.39 -1.12
N MET A 73 -4.08 1.65 -2.05
CA MET A 73 -3.11 0.66 -2.48
C MET A 73 -2.21 0.19 -1.32
N LEU A 74 -1.71 1.10 -0.48
CA LEU A 74 -0.92 0.74 0.69
C LEU A 74 -1.72 -0.09 1.70
N PHE A 75 -3.00 0.22 1.94
CA PHE A 75 -3.85 -0.58 2.82
C PHE A 75 -4.13 -1.97 2.25
N THR A 76 -4.42 -2.08 0.95
CA THR A 76 -4.58 -3.39 0.31
C THR A 76 -3.29 -4.20 0.44
N LEU A 77 -2.13 -3.57 0.22
CA LEU A 77 -0.82 -4.21 0.37
C LEU A 77 -0.61 -4.71 1.81
N TYR A 78 -1.02 -3.90 2.79
CA TYR A 78 -0.93 -4.25 4.19
C TYR A 78 -1.76 -5.48 4.52
N LEU A 79 -2.98 -5.59 4.01
CA LEU A 79 -3.83 -6.77 4.24
C LEU A 79 -3.17 -8.05 3.70
N HIS A 80 -2.67 -8.02 2.47
CA HIS A 80 -2.01 -9.18 1.84
C HIS A 80 -0.73 -9.58 2.58
N LEU A 81 0.12 -8.61 2.95
CA LEU A 81 1.33 -8.90 3.73
C LEU A 81 1.00 -9.36 5.14
N LYS A 82 -0.02 -8.79 5.78
CA LYS A 82 -0.43 -9.19 7.13
C LYS A 82 -0.79 -10.66 7.17
N GLU A 83 -1.54 -11.15 6.17
CA GLU A 83 -1.87 -12.57 6.06
C GLU A 83 -0.61 -13.45 5.92
N GLU A 84 0.38 -13.06 5.15
CA GLU A 84 1.62 -13.85 5.01
C GLU A 84 2.50 -13.82 6.28
N TRP A 85 2.52 -12.69 7.01
CA TRP A 85 3.40 -12.48 8.17
C TRP A 85 2.73 -12.81 9.52
N GLU A 86 1.40 -12.96 9.61
CA GLU A 86 0.69 -13.37 10.84
C GLU A 86 0.81 -14.86 11.17
N PHE A 87 1.46 -15.67 10.31
CA PHE A 87 1.67 -17.10 10.54
C PHE A 87 3.10 -17.48 10.94
N GLU A 88 4.03 -16.53 11.11
CA GLU A 88 5.34 -16.78 11.76
C GLU A 88 5.31 -16.63 13.29
#